data_AF-A0A1G6Z7I2-F1
#
_entry.id   AF-A0A1G6Z7I2-F1
#
_cell.length_a   1.000
_cell.length_b   1.000
_cell.length_c   1.000
_cell.angle_alpha   90.00
_cell.angle_beta   90.00
_cell.angle_gamma   90.00
#
_symmetry.space_group_name_H-M   'P 1'
#
loop_
_entity.id
_entity.type
_entity.pdbx_description
1 polymer ?
#
loop_
_entity_poly.entity_id
_entity_poly.type
_entity_poly.pdbx_seq_one_letter_code
_entity_poly.pdbx_strand_id
1 'polypeptide(L)'
;MFIDDGTGEVLVDLPEDGGLNLEQAEWKVEAGDDPPEEIRTYVENEPALDLPDGIDIGPLSTGERRRYLEGTLEPGEDVYLLGTARETEAGWDNREYVIDEPTSDDDFILSDKSETTLVEEGRSSGFVFLAAGALMIAIGLASLVSPFLSI
;
A
#
# COMPACT_ATOMS: atom_id res chain seq x y z
N MET A 1 -11.29 23.62 32.48
CA MET A 1 -12.04 22.36 32.59
C MET A 1 -12.32 21.95 31.16
N PHE A 2 -11.66 20.91 30.68
CA PHE A 2 -11.89 20.37 29.33
C PHE A 2 -12.77 19.13 29.47
N ILE A 3 -13.82 19.05 28.66
CA ILE A 3 -14.53 17.81 28.35
C ILE A 3 -14.58 17.78 26.82
N ASP A 4 -13.87 16.85 26.22
CA ASP A 4 -14.04 16.48 24.82
C ASP A 4 -14.27 14.97 24.77
N ASP A 5 -15.42 14.62 24.21
CA ASP A 5 -16.11 13.34 24.19
C ASP A 5 -16.45 12.90 22.77
N GLY A 6 -15.82 13.55 21.78
CA GLY A 6 -16.03 13.27 20.36
C GLY A 6 -14.75 13.28 19.55
N THR A 7 -13.65 12.76 20.14
CA THR A 7 -12.42 12.33 19.45
C THR A 7 -11.79 13.42 18.58
N GLY A 8 -11.08 14.36 19.22
CA GLY A 8 -10.42 15.49 18.60
C GLY A 8 -9.61 15.18 17.33
N GLU A 9 -9.43 16.21 16.50
CA GLU A 9 -8.76 16.14 15.21
C GLU A 9 -7.24 16.24 15.39
N VAL A 10 -6.48 15.42 14.65
CA VAL A 10 -5.02 15.49 14.57
C VAL A 10 -4.63 15.72 13.12
N LEU A 11 -3.71 16.65 12.88
CA LEU A 11 -3.17 16.87 11.55
C LEU A 11 -2.23 15.71 11.19
N VAL A 12 -2.40 15.14 10.02
CA VAL A 12 -1.53 14.11 9.48
C VAL A 12 -0.86 14.69 8.24
N ASP A 13 0.47 14.71 8.24
CA ASP A 13 1.27 15.09 7.07
C ASP A 13 1.91 13.83 6.51
N LEU A 14 1.58 13.48 5.27
CA LEU A 14 2.02 12.24 4.66
C LEU A 14 3.44 12.41 4.13
N PRO A 15 4.39 11.53 4.49
CA PRO A 15 5.73 11.58 3.92
C PRO A 15 5.67 11.28 2.41
N GLU A 16 6.52 11.96 1.62
CA GLU A 16 6.56 11.84 0.16
C GLU A 16 6.77 10.39 -0.31
N ASP A 17 7.45 9.58 0.50
CA ASP A 17 8.01 8.29 0.12
C ASP A 17 7.18 7.08 0.56
N GLY A 18 6.06 7.26 1.29
CA GLY A 18 5.15 6.12 1.50
C GLY A 18 4.34 6.06 2.80
N GLY A 19 3.89 4.84 3.07
CA GLY A 19 3.05 4.48 4.21
C GLY A 19 1.57 4.27 3.88
N LEU A 20 1.14 4.54 2.66
CA LEU A 20 -0.24 4.29 2.24
C LEU A 20 -0.45 2.80 1.95
N ASN A 21 -1.32 2.16 2.75
CA ASN A 21 -1.78 0.79 2.54
C ASN A 21 -3.29 0.81 2.38
N LEU A 22 -3.74 1.17 1.19
CA LEU A 22 -5.15 1.27 0.82
C LEU A 22 -5.54 0.12 -0.10
N GLU A 23 -6.81 -0.27 -0.07
CA GLU A 23 -7.41 -1.06 -1.13
C GLU A 23 -7.25 -0.31 -2.46
N GLN A 24 -6.79 -1.05 -3.48
CA GLN A 24 -6.42 -0.45 -4.76
C GLN A 24 -7.33 -0.98 -5.88
N ALA A 25 -7.93 -0.04 -6.61
CA ALA A 25 -8.51 -0.32 -7.91
C ALA A 25 -7.37 -0.49 -8.93
N GLU A 26 -7.46 -1.53 -9.77
CA GLU A 26 -6.45 -1.86 -10.79
C GLU A 26 -7.04 -1.75 -12.20
N TRP A 27 -6.39 -0.96 -13.05
CA TRP A 27 -6.68 -0.94 -14.49
C TRP A 27 -5.47 -1.40 -15.29
N LYS A 28 -5.67 -2.42 -16.12
CA LYS A 28 -4.68 -2.91 -17.08
C LYS A 28 -5.04 -2.37 -18.46
N VAL A 29 -4.14 -1.58 -19.02
CA VAL A 29 -4.30 -0.96 -20.32
C VAL A 29 -3.27 -1.56 -21.26
N GLU A 30 -3.74 -2.12 -22.36
CA GLU A 30 -2.86 -2.70 -23.37
C GLU A 30 -2.04 -1.60 -24.06
N ALA A 31 -1.04 -2.04 -24.81
CA ALA A 31 -0.23 -1.14 -25.61
C ALA A 31 -1.10 -0.45 -26.67
N GLY A 32 -1.01 0.89 -26.75
CA GLY A 32 -1.75 1.71 -27.72
C GLY A 32 -3.14 2.16 -27.27
N ASP A 33 -3.74 1.50 -26.29
CA ASP A 33 -5.08 1.89 -25.81
C ASP A 33 -5.02 3.18 -24.97
N ASP A 34 -6.08 3.98 -25.00
CA ASP A 34 -6.19 5.14 -24.12
C ASP A 34 -6.39 4.71 -22.66
N PRO A 35 -5.80 5.43 -21.68
CA PRO A 35 -6.11 5.20 -20.27
C PRO A 35 -7.58 5.54 -19.94
N PRO A 36 -8.11 5.00 -18.82
CA PRO A 36 -9.42 5.37 -18.31
C PRO A 36 -9.60 6.88 -18.16
N GLU A 37 -10.84 7.37 -18.23
CA GLU A 37 -11.16 8.79 -18.19
C GLU A 37 -10.66 9.45 -16.90
N GLU A 38 -10.77 8.74 -15.78
CA GLU A 38 -10.36 9.18 -14.45
C GLU A 38 -8.84 9.46 -14.43
N ILE A 39 -8.05 8.54 -14.97
CA ILE A 39 -6.59 8.65 -15.04
C ILE A 39 -6.16 9.79 -15.98
N ARG A 40 -6.81 9.95 -17.13
CA ARG A 40 -6.52 11.07 -18.05
C ARG A 40 -6.82 12.40 -17.40
N THR A 41 -7.97 12.51 -16.75
CA THR A 41 -8.39 13.73 -16.06
C THR A 41 -7.41 14.08 -14.95
N TYR A 42 -6.92 13.08 -14.21
CA TYR A 42 -5.91 13.29 -13.18
C TYR A 42 -4.59 13.82 -13.76
N VAL A 43 -4.04 13.15 -14.78
CA VAL A 43 -2.76 13.57 -15.39
C VAL A 43 -2.86 14.93 -16.09
N GLU A 44 -3.98 15.23 -16.75
CA GLU A 44 -4.20 16.54 -17.38
C GLU A 44 -4.18 17.70 -16.36
N ASN A 45 -4.51 17.44 -15.10
CA ASN A 45 -4.53 18.44 -14.03
C ASN A 45 -3.25 18.45 -13.19
N GLU A 46 -2.35 17.47 -13.34
CA GLU A 46 -1.13 17.34 -12.55
C GLU A 46 0.11 17.58 -13.42
N PRO A 47 0.69 18.80 -13.41
CA PRO A 47 1.76 19.19 -14.34
C PRO A 47 3.09 18.45 -14.10
N ALA A 48 3.24 17.74 -12.98
CA ALA A 48 4.41 16.89 -12.72
C ALA A 48 4.32 15.53 -13.42
N LEU A 49 3.17 15.16 -13.99
CA LEU A 49 2.92 13.86 -14.60
C LEU A 49 2.69 14.00 -16.11
N ASP A 50 3.30 13.11 -16.87
CA ASP A 50 3.06 12.94 -18.30
C ASP A 50 2.68 11.49 -18.57
N LEU A 51 1.68 11.27 -19.44
CA LEU A 51 1.34 9.92 -19.91
C LEU A 51 2.39 9.44 -20.93
N PRO A 52 2.84 8.18 -20.87
CA PRO A 52 3.71 7.61 -21.91
C PRO A 52 3.01 7.60 -23.26
N ASP A 53 3.69 8.08 -24.30
CA ASP A 53 3.18 8.09 -25.68
C ASP A 53 2.99 6.66 -26.24
N GLY A 54 1.79 6.36 -26.73
CA GLY A 54 1.51 5.22 -27.59
C GLY A 54 1.43 5.66 -29.05
N ILE A 55 1.89 4.83 -30.00
CA ILE A 55 1.76 5.09 -31.44
C ILE A 55 0.99 3.92 -32.07
N ASP A 56 -0.10 4.22 -32.77
CA ASP A 56 -0.82 3.25 -33.58
C ASP A 56 -0.40 3.33 -35.05
N ILE A 57 0.05 2.20 -35.61
CA ILE A 57 0.38 2.07 -37.04
C ILE A 57 -0.42 0.90 -37.64
N GLY A 58 -1.65 1.17 -38.06
CA GLY A 58 -2.52 0.17 -38.69
C GLY A 58 -3.02 -0.88 -37.68
N PRO A 59 -2.97 -2.19 -37.97
CA PRO A 59 -3.39 -3.23 -37.02
C PRO A 59 -2.34 -3.52 -35.92
N LEU A 60 -1.28 -2.71 -35.84
CA LEU A 60 -0.19 -2.84 -34.87
C LEU A 60 -0.18 -1.61 -33.97
N SER A 61 -0.42 -1.82 -32.68
CA SER A 61 -0.14 -0.82 -31.66
C SER A 61 1.30 -0.97 -31.17
N THR A 62 2.04 0.13 -31.06
CA THR A 62 3.33 0.17 -30.36
C THR A 62 3.20 1.07 -29.15
N GLY A 63 3.60 0.55 -27.99
CA GLY A 63 3.45 1.24 -26.71
C GLY A 63 3.72 0.29 -25.56
N GLU A 64 3.83 0.84 -24.36
CA GLU A 64 4.01 0.04 -23.15
C GLU A 64 2.65 -0.40 -22.60
N ARG A 65 2.59 -1.66 -22.13
CA ARG A 65 1.47 -2.09 -21.30
C ARG A 65 1.53 -1.32 -19.99
N ARG A 66 0.42 -0.69 -19.63
CA ARG A 66 0.34 0.17 -18.47
C ARG A 66 -0.60 -0.45 -17.44
N ARG A 67 -0.21 -0.32 -16.17
CA ARG A 67 -1.04 -0.70 -15.04
C ARG A 67 -1.16 0.52 -14.15
N TYR A 68 -2.40 0.96 -13.95
CA TYR A 68 -2.73 2.05 -13.03
C TYR A 68 -3.31 1.46 -11.75
N LEU A 69 -2.91 2.03 -10.62
CA LEU A 69 -3.36 1.67 -9.30
C LEU A 69 -3.86 2.95 -8.62
N GLU A 70 -5.08 2.91 -8.09
CA GLU A 70 -5.67 4.02 -7.33
C GLU A 70 -6.11 3.49 -5.97
N GLY A 71 -5.63 4.14 -4.91
CA GLY A 71 -6.15 3.97 -3.56
C GLY A 71 -6.90 5.22 -3.14
N THR A 72 -8.11 5.07 -2.63
CA THR A 72 -8.98 6.19 -2.22
C THR A 72 -9.30 6.07 -0.75
N LEU A 73 -9.38 7.21 -0.06
CA LEU A 73 -9.93 7.32 1.28
C LEU A 73 -11.16 8.22 1.21
N GLU A 74 -12.30 7.72 1.67
CA GLU A 74 -13.55 8.49 1.65
C GLU A 74 -13.76 9.23 3.00
N PRO A 75 -14.39 10.42 2.98
CA PRO A 75 -14.75 11.11 4.22
C PRO A 75 -15.67 10.25 5.10
N GLY A 76 -15.25 10.03 6.35
CA GLY A 76 -15.99 9.24 7.33
C GLY A 76 -15.64 7.75 7.33
N GLU A 77 -14.67 7.33 6.53
CA GLU A 77 -14.08 6.00 6.58
C GLU A 77 -13.19 5.82 7.82
N ASP A 78 -13.23 4.63 8.41
CA ASP A 78 -12.37 4.27 9.54
C ASP A 78 -10.97 3.92 9.03
N VAL A 79 -9.96 4.62 9.51
CA VAL A 79 -8.56 4.40 9.11
C VAL A 79 -7.68 4.04 10.30
N TYR A 80 -6.67 3.21 10.04
CA TYR A 80 -5.58 2.93 10.95
C TYR A 80 -4.37 3.78 10.59
N LEU A 81 -3.85 4.53 11.58
CA LEU A 81 -2.65 5.35 11.44
C LEU A 81 -1.58 4.94 12.47
N LEU A 82 -0.37 4.70 12.00
CA LEU A 82 0.83 4.47 12.79
C LEU A 82 1.91 5.48 12.37
N GLY A 83 2.42 6.23 13.34
CA GLY A 83 3.48 7.22 13.14
C GLY A 83 3.84 7.88 14.48
N THR A 84 4.80 8.80 14.42
CA THR A 84 5.24 9.60 15.58
C THR A 84 4.45 10.88 15.64
N ALA A 85 3.79 11.12 16.78
CA ALA A 85 3.13 12.39 17.06
C ALA A 85 4.14 13.40 17.61
N ARG A 86 4.20 14.58 17.00
CA ARG A 86 5.04 15.71 17.40
C ARG A 86 4.18 16.88 17.85
N GLU A 87 4.51 17.46 19.00
CA GLU A 87 3.85 18.67 19.49
C GLU A 87 4.30 19.87 18.64
N THR A 88 3.36 20.71 18.23
CA THR A 88 3.63 21.99 17.58
C THR A 88 3.34 23.14 18.55
N GLU A 89 4.07 24.26 18.43
CA GLU A 89 3.90 25.44 19.29
C GLU A 89 2.57 26.15 18.97
N ALA A 90 1.46 25.68 19.53
CA ALA A 90 0.14 26.29 19.38
C ALA A 90 -0.18 27.28 20.51
N GLY A 91 0.60 28.36 20.62
CA GLY A 91 0.28 29.48 21.52
C GLY A 91 0.16 29.11 23.01
N TRP A 92 -0.29 30.07 23.82
CA TRP A 92 -0.13 30.01 25.29
C TRP A 92 -1.09 29.07 26.04
N ASP A 93 -2.03 28.39 25.36
CA ASP A 93 -3.06 27.57 26.03
C ASP A 93 -3.58 26.38 25.20
N ASN A 94 -3.00 26.08 24.03
CA ASN A 94 -3.40 24.93 23.21
C ASN A 94 -2.19 24.05 22.86
N ARG A 95 -2.34 22.74 23.01
CA ARG A 95 -1.34 21.78 22.51
C ARG A 95 -1.92 21.16 21.27
N GLU A 96 -1.25 21.37 20.16
CA GLU A 96 -1.60 20.79 18.87
C GLU A 96 -0.54 19.74 18.53
N TYR A 97 -0.99 18.65 17.93
CA TYR A 97 -0.13 17.54 17.53
C TYR A 97 -0.25 17.34 16.03
N VAL A 98 0.88 17.02 15.41
CA VAL A 98 0.95 16.57 14.02
C VAL A 98 1.60 15.20 14.00
N ILE A 99 1.13 14.31 13.13
CA ILE A 99 1.78 13.03 12.84
C ILE A 99 2.42 13.18 11.47
N ASP A 100 3.74 13.38 11.45
CA ASP A 100 4.53 13.69 10.25
C ASP A 100 5.79 12.83 10.10
N GLU A 101 6.11 12.01 11.09
CA GLU A 101 7.34 11.20 11.12
C GLU A 101 7.05 9.71 11.32
N PRO A 102 7.86 8.80 10.76
CA PRO A 102 7.81 7.38 11.11
C PRO A 102 8.06 7.14 12.60
N THR A 103 7.67 5.96 13.07
CA THR A 103 8.03 5.48 14.41
C THR A 103 9.53 5.24 14.53
N SER A 104 10.01 4.94 15.75
CA SER A 104 11.43 4.59 15.98
C SER A 104 11.90 3.34 15.24
N ASP A 105 10.96 2.51 14.77
CA ASP A 105 11.23 1.31 13.97
C ASP A 105 11.17 1.60 12.45
N ASP A 106 11.12 2.88 12.05
CA ASP A 106 11.03 3.36 10.66
C ASP A 106 9.69 3.06 9.96
N ASP A 107 8.64 2.78 10.75
CA ASP A 107 7.29 2.51 10.24
C ASP A 107 6.42 3.77 10.23
N PHE A 108 5.85 4.12 9.07
CA PHE A 108 4.72 5.04 8.93
C PHE A 108 3.63 4.33 8.12
N ILE A 109 2.43 4.18 8.66
CA ILE A 109 1.34 3.42 8.01
C ILE A 109 0.04 4.19 8.13
N LEU A 110 -0.61 4.46 7.01
CA LEU A 110 -2.00 4.88 6.92
C LEU A 110 -2.76 3.83 6.09
N SER A 111 -3.78 3.21 6.68
CA SER A 111 -4.53 2.12 6.05
C SER A 111 -6.02 2.25 6.27
N ASP A 112 -6.81 1.84 5.27
CA ASP A 112 -8.25 1.57 5.35
C ASP A 112 -8.56 0.24 6.06
N LYS A 113 -7.53 -0.54 6.39
CA LYS A 113 -7.65 -1.79 7.13
C LYS A 113 -7.40 -1.59 8.61
N SER A 114 -8.05 -2.42 9.42
CA SER A 114 -7.75 -2.51 10.85
C SER A 114 -6.34 -3.06 11.10
N GLU A 115 -5.73 -2.67 12.23
CA GLU A 115 -4.46 -3.23 12.72
C GLU A 115 -4.48 -4.78 12.71
N THR A 116 -5.58 -5.38 13.17
CA THR A 116 -5.72 -6.84 13.21
C THR A 116 -5.63 -7.47 11.84
N THR A 117 -6.25 -6.86 10.83
CA THR A 117 -6.20 -7.33 9.44
C THR A 117 -4.79 -7.21 8.87
N LEU A 118 -4.10 -6.10 9.13
CA LEU A 118 -2.72 -5.87 8.70
C LEU A 118 -1.75 -6.92 9.27
N VAL A 119 -1.88 -7.21 10.56
CA VAL A 119 -1.07 -8.24 11.23
C VAL A 119 -1.34 -9.64 10.67
N GLU A 120 -2.60 -9.97 10.38
CA GLU A 120 -2.98 -11.26 9.81
C GLU A 120 -2.45 -11.47 8.39
N GLU A 121 -2.59 -10.46 7.52
CA GLU A 121 -2.07 -10.51 6.14
C GLU A 121 -0.55 -10.69 6.12
N GLY A 122 0.18 -9.92 6.94
CA GLY A 122 1.63 -10.06 7.08
C GLY A 122 2.06 -11.46 7.54
N ARG A 123 1.31 -12.06 8.48
CA ARG A 123 1.59 -13.40 9.00
C ARG A 123 1.34 -14.52 7.98
N SER A 124 0.28 -14.39 7.18
CA SER A 124 -0.14 -15.41 6.22
C SER A 124 0.89 -15.63 5.10
N SER A 125 1.48 -14.54 4.59
CA SER A 125 2.47 -14.58 3.50
C SER A 125 3.73 -15.34 3.89
N GLY A 126 4.24 -15.13 5.12
CA GLY A 126 5.41 -15.86 5.63
C GLY A 126 5.15 -17.36 5.81
N PHE A 127 3.93 -17.73 6.22
CA PHE A 127 3.56 -19.12 6.45
C PHE A 127 3.55 -19.97 5.17
N VAL A 128 3.16 -19.40 4.02
CA VAL A 128 3.17 -20.11 2.73
C VAL A 128 4.58 -20.51 2.34
N PHE A 129 5.55 -19.60 2.47
CA PHE A 129 6.96 -19.92 2.18
C PHE A 129 7.54 -20.95 3.15
N LEU A 130 7.20 -20.89 4.44
CA LEU A 130 7.59 -21.90 5.41
C LEU A 130 7.01 -23.28 5.07
N ALA A 131 5.74 -23.35 4.69
CA ALA A 131 5.09 -24.60 4.28
C ALA A 131 5.73 -25.18 3.01
N ALA A 132 6.00 -24.34 2.01
CA ALA A 132 6.70 -24.75 0.79
C ALA A 132 8.12 -25.27 1.09
N GLY A 133 8.86 -24.57 1.96
CA GLY A 133 10.19 -25.01 2.40
C GLY A 133 10.15 -26.35 3.15
N ALA A 134 9.20 -26.53 4.06
CA ALA A 134 9.00 -27.79 4.78
C ALA A 134 8.65 -28.95 3.83
N LEU A 135 7.81 -28.70 2.82
CA LEU A 135 7.48 -29.68 1.79
C LEU A 135 8.72 -30.09 0.98
N MET A 136 9.54 -29.12 0.57
CA MET A 136 10.80 -29.40 -0.14
C MET A 136 11.77 -30.22 0.71
N ILE A 137 11.88 -29.92 2.00
CA ILE A 137 12.69 -30.71 2.95
C ILE A 137 12.15 -32.14 3.05
N ALA A 138 10.83 -32.32 3.16
CA ALA A 138 10.21 -33.64 3.22
C ALA A 138 10.46 -34.46 1.93
N ILE A 139 10.33 -33.84 0.76
CA ILE A 139 10.64 -34.46 -0.54
C ILE A 139 12.12 -34.85 -0.62
N GLY A 140 13.03 -33.97 -0.18
CA GLY A 140 14.46 -34.24 -0.13
C GLY A 140 14.81 -35.42 0.79
N LEU A 141 14.24 -35.44 1.99
CA LEU A 141 14.38 -36.55 2.93
C LEU A 141 13.82 -37.87 2.37
N ALA A 142 12.63 -37.84 1.79
CA ALA A 142 12.01 -39.02 1.18
C ALA A 142 12.88 -39.57 0.03
N SER A 143 13.48 -38.71 -0.77
CA SER A 143 14.41 -39.10 -1.84
C SER A 143 15.68 -39.73 -1.31
N LEU A 144 16.17 -39.29 -0.15
CA LEU A 144 17.36 -39.84 0.50
C LEU A 144 17.12 -41.20 1.16
N VAL A 145 15.91 -41.42 1.69
CA VAL A 145 15.52 -42.67 2.38
C VAL A 145 14.94 -43.72 1.43
N SER A 146 14.32 -43.30 0.32
CA SER A 146 13.81 -44.14 -0.78
C SER A 146 14.70 -45.34 -1.16
N PRO A 147 16.02 -45.17 -1.38
CA PRO A 147 16.89 -46.30 -1.76
C PRO A 147 17.10 -47.32 -0.64
N PHE A 148 16.87 -46.98 0.63
CA PHE A 148 17.00 -47.90 1.78
C PHE A 148 15.70 -48.65 2.12
N LEU A 149 14.56 -48.16 1.63
CA LEU A 149 13.25 -48.81 1.79
C LEU A 149 12.90 -49.77 0.64
N SER A 150 13.70 -49.78 -0.43
CA SER A 150 13.51 -50.63 -1.61
C SER A 150 14.24 -51.99 -1.52
N ILE A 151 14.57 -52.45 -0.30
CA ILE A 151 15.21 -53.74 0.01
C ILE A 151 14.19 -54.74 0.57
#